data_AF-A0A382LSC0-F1
#
_entry.id   AF-A0A382LSC0-F1
#
_cell.length_a   1.000
_cell.length_b   1.000
_cell.length_c   1.000
_cell.angle_alpha   90.00
_cell.angle_beta   90.00
_cell.angle_gamma   90.00
#
_symmetry.space_group_name_H-M   'P 1'
#
loop_
_entity.id
_entity.type
_entity.pdbx_description
1 polymer ?
#
loop_
_entity_poly.entity_id
_entity_poly.type
_entity_poly.pdbx_seq_one_letter_code
_entity_poly.pdbx_strand_id
1 'polypeptide(L)'
;MLDVVSWYIAIQALGILAFPAAFVLFRRLPDRGFTLAKPAGMVFFAYILWVLGLTHIAPNTQLTIVVILAVSVVPSIYLLVRNFGEIVDFVRENWTVLVVAEALFIGFSLVWLAIVSEVPAINHTEKPMDFGFMNAVLQARFFPVEDPWLSGNNISYYYFGHFMIAFLTQLSGVTSNVGYNMGVSLVPALVAAGAFGLVYNLVRLSGGTLRAGLIFGAAGPVLILLAGNLEGIMEFVNLRGWGTDGFWEWVGIKGLTGAESGSGAFPDSVWWWFRSTRVIDTLAGSQSLDYTITEFPLFSFILGDLHPHVTNLPFVILGLGLTLNLFLSEKRMGLDWLQDN
;
A
#
# COMPACT_ATOMS: atom_id res chain seq x y z
N MET A 1 -19.87 -8.98 5.88
CA MET A 1 -18.98 -9.87 6.67
C MET A 1 -18.36 -10.97 5.82
N LEU A 2 -19.13 -11.74 5.04
CA LEU A 2 -18.57 -12.76 4.14
C LEU A 2 -17.57 -12.17 3.12
N ASP A 3 -17.87 -10.99 2.56
CA ASP A 3 -16.97 -10.32 1.61
C ASP A 3 -15.60 -9.98 2.22
N VAL A 4 -15.59 -9.50 3.47
CA VAL A 4 -14.36 -9.20 4.23
C VAL A 4 -13.53 -10.46 4.39
N VAL A 5 -14.19 -11.56 4.78
CA VAL A 5 -13.52 -12.85 5.00
C VAL A 5 -12.97 -13.42 3.68
N SER A 6 -13.76 -13.36 2.59
CA SER A 6 -13.31 -13.81 1.27
C SER A 6 -12.11 -13.00 0.77
N TRP A 7 -12.16 -11.67 0.90
CA TRP A 7 -11.06 -10.78 0.56
C TRP A 7 -9.80 -11.09 1.37
N TYR A 8 -9.96 -11.27 2.68
CA TYR A 8 -8.85 -11.60 3.56
C TYR A 8 -8.24 -12.96 3.23
N ILE A 9 -9.05 -13.99 2.99
CA ILE A 9 -8.57 -15.31 2.55
C ILE A 9 -7.81 -15.19 1.22
N ALA A 10 -8.32 -14.39 0.27
CA ALA A 10 -7.66 -14.20 -1.02
C ALA A 10 -6.25 -13.63 -0.87
N ILE A 11 -6.06 -12.54 -0.10
CA ILE A 11 -4.73 -11.95 0.09
C ILE A 11 -3.80 -12.88 0.90
N GLN A 12 -4.33 -13.62 1.87
CA GLN A 12 -3.52 -14.61 2.61
C GLN A 12 -3.09 -15.76 1.73
N ALA A 13 -3.97 -16.27 0.86
CA ALA A 13 -3.64 -17.33 -0.08
C ALA A 13 -2.51 -16.90 -1.02
N LEU A 14 -2.53 -15.66 -1.53
CA LEU A 14 -1.43 -15.12 -2.33
C LEU A 14 -0.12 -15.03 -1.53
N GLY A 15 -0.17 -14.55 -0.29
CA GLY A 15 0.99 -14.45 0.59
C GLY A 15 1.60 -15.82 0.89
N ILE A 16 0.78 -16.81 1.25
CA ILE A 16 1.22 -18.19 1.54
C ILE A 16 1.83 -18.83 0.28
N LEU A 17 1.18 -18.67 -0.87
CA LEU A 17 1.65 -19.22 -2.14
C LEU A 17 3.00 -18.62 -2.56
N ALA A 18 3.18 -17.32 -2.33
CA ALA A 18 4.41 -16.59 -2.65
C ALA A 18 5.53 -16.79 -1.59
N PHE A 19 5.18 -17.17 -0.36
CA PHE A 19 6.13 -17.20 0.75
C PHE A 19 7.35 -18.11 0.52
N PRO A 20 7.24 -19.35 0.01
CA PRO A 20 8.43 -20.17 -0.25
C PRO A 20 9.40 -19.52 -1.25
N ALA A 21 8.88 -18.87 -2.30
CA ALA A 21 9.72 -18.14 -3.25
C ALA A 21 10.35 -16.88 -2.60
N ALA A 22 9.58 -16.13 -1.81
CA ALA A 22 10.09 -15.00 -1.05
C ALA A 22 11.19 -15.44 -0.06
N PHE A 23 11.00 -16.56 0.64
CA PHE A 23 11.96 -17.12 1.59
C PHE A 23 13.32 -17.45 0.97
N VAL A 24 13.30 -17.93 -0.27
CA VAL A 24 14.51 -18.24 -1.05
C VAL A 24 15.15 -16.98 -1.64
N LEU A 25 14.33 -16.04 -2.13
CA LEU A 25 14.78 -14.80 -2.75
C LEU A 25 15.42 -13.86 -1.72
N PHE A 26 14.74 -13.64 -0.60
CA PHE A 26 15.12 -12.72 0.47
C PHE A 26 15.97 -13.39 1.56
N ARG A 27 16.78 -14.39 1.17
CA ARG A 27 17.56 -15.21 2.11
C ARG A 27 18.51 -14.43 3.01
N ARG A 28 18.92 -13.24 2.58
CA ARG A 28 19.87 -12.36 3.29
C ARG A 28 19.18 -11.42 4.27
N LEU A 29 17.85 -11.30 4.18
CA LEU A 29 17.07 -10.49 5.10
C LEU A 29 16.71 -11.33 6.35
N PRO A 30 16.84 -10.76 7.56
CA PRO A 30 16.45 -11.41 8.80
C PRO A 30 15.00 -11.94 8.84
N ASP A 31 14.05 -11.27 8.20
CA ASP A 31 12.65 -11.72 8.12
C ASP A 31 12.36 -12.71 6.97
N ARG A 32 13.37 -13.04 6.16
CA ARG A 32 13.29 -13.91 4.99
C ARG A 32 12.17 -13.52 4.01
N GLY A 33 11.82 -12.23 3.94
CA GLY A 33 10.79 -11.72 3.04
C GLY A 33 9.36 -12.06 3.43
N PHE A 34 9.10 -12.54 4.66
CA PHE A 34 7.74 -12.83 5.15
C PHE A 34 6.82 -11.61 5.00
N THR A 35 7.31 -10.43 5.38
CA THR A 35 6.55 -9.17 5.32
C THR A 35 6.31 -8.68 3.88
N LEU A 36 7.10 -9.17 2.93
CA LEU A 36 7.06 -8.79 1.51
C LEU A 36 6.33 -9.82 0.64
N ALA A 37 5.98 -10.99 1.19
CA ALA A 37 5.36 -12.08 0.43
C ALA A 37 3.98 -11.72 -0.15
N LYS A 38 3.14 -11.01 0.62
CA LYS A 38 1.81 -10.54 0.16
C LYS A 38 1.92 -9.57 -1.03
N PRO A 39 2.68 -8.45 -0.98
CA PRO A 39 2.82 -7.57 -2.13
C PRO A 39 3.59 -8.25 -3.29
N ALA A 40 4.58 -9.10 -3.02
CA ALA A 40 5.29 -9.85 -4.07
C ALA A 40 4.36 -10.81 -4.83
N GLY A 41 3.51 -11.56 -4.11
CA GLY A 41 2.51 -12.42 -4.72
C GLY A 41 1.49 -11.62 -5.55
N MET A 42 1.00 -10.50 -5.00
CA MET A 42 0.04 -9.63 -5.67
C MET A 42 0.57 -9.11 -7.01
N VAL A 43 1.78 -8.53 -7.04
CA VAL A 43 2.36 -8.02 -8.28
C VAL A 43 2.66 -9.15 -9.27
N PHE A 44 3.21 -10.28 -8.80
CA PHE A 44 3.62 -11.39 -9.67
C PHE A 44 2.42 -12.05 -10.37
N PHE A 45 1.39 -12.44 -9.62
CA PHE A 45 0.23 -13.12 -10.20
C PHE A 45 -0.64 -12.19 -11.05
N ALA A 46 -0.81 -10.93 -10.62
CA ALA A 46 -1.50 -9.94 -11.43
C ALA A 46 -0.75 -9.65 -12.73
N TYR A 47 0.59 -9.58 -12.70
CA TYR A 47 1.41 -9.38 -13.88
C TYR A 47 1.29 -10.54 -14.87
N ILE A 48 1.28 -11.80 -14.40
CA ILE A 48 1.04 -12.96 -15.27
C ILE A 48 -0.31 -12.84 -15.98
N LEU A 49 -1.38 -12.51 -15.25
CA LEU A 49 -2.70 -12.32 -15.86
C LEU A 49 -2.70 -11.18 -16.88
N TRP A 50 -2.05 -10.06 -16.55
CA TRP A 50 -1.93 -8.91 -17.44
C TRP A 50 -1.21 -9.27 -18.74
N VAL A 51 -0.08 -9.99 -18.66
CA VAL A 51 0.65 -10.46 -19.85
C VAL A 51 -0.21 -11.42 -20.67
N LEU A 52 -0.86 -12.41 -20.04
CA LEU A 52 -1.71 -13.37 -20.75
C LEU A 52 -2.88 -12.70 -21.47
N GLY A 53 -3.48 -11.68 -20.84
CA GLY A 53 -4.54 -10.88 -21.42
C GLY A 53 -4.07 -9.94 -22.54
N LEU A 54 -2.86 -9.38 -22.43
CA LEU A 54 -2.23 -8.59 -23.50
C LEU A 54 -1.86 -9.42 -24.72
N THR A 55 -1.35 -10.64 -24.52
CA THR A 55 -0.96 -11.54 -25.61
C THR A 55 -2.13 -12.35 -26.15
N HIS A 56 -3.34 -12.16 -25.61
CA HIS A 56 -4.55 -12.90 -25.96
C HIS A 56 -4.43 -14.43 -25.79
N ILE A 57 -3.54 -14.90 -24.90
CA ILE A 57 -3.35 -16.34 -24.63
C ILE A 57 -4.47 -16.86 -23.73
N ALA A 58 -4.84 -16.09 -22.70
CA ALA A 58 -5.92 -16.43 -21.79
C ALA A 58 -6.68 -15.16 -21.39
N PRO A 59 -8.02 -15.23 -21.25
CA PRO A 59 -8.82 -14.06 -20.93
C PRO A 59 -8.70 -13.71 -19.44
N ASN A 60 -8.92 -12.44 -19.10
CA ASN A 60 -9.11 -11.95 -17.75
C ASN A 60 -10.46 -12.46 -17.19
N THR A 61 -10.40 -13.60 -16.49
CA THR A 61 -11.54 -14.22 -15.82
C THR A 61 -11.11 -14.86 -14.51
N GLN A 62 -12.07 -15.05 -13.61
CA GLN A 62 -11.84 -15.75 -12.35
C GLN A 62 -11.26 -17.17 -12.56
N LEU A 63 -11.69 -17.89 -13.60
CA LEU A 63 -11.14 -19.21 -13.93
C LEU A 63 -9.64 -19.13 -14.29
N THR A 64 -9.26 -18.16 -15.12
CA THR A 64 -7.85 -17.93 -15.48
C THR A 64 -7.01 -17.64 -14.25
N ILE A 65 -7.51 -16.80 -13.34
CA ILE A 65 -6.83 -16.51 -12.06
C ILE A 65 -6.64 -17.79 -11.24
N VAL A 66 -7.69 -18.59 -11.05
CA VAL A 66 -7.63 -19.85 -10.31
C VAL A 66 -6.63 -20.83 -10.94
N VAL A 67 -6.60 -20.93 -12.27
CA VAL A 67 -5.62 -21.77 -12.99
C VAL A 67 -4.19 -21.28 -12.77
N ILE A 68 -3.93 -19.97 -12.86
CA ILE A 68 -2.60 -19.39 -12.57
C ILE A 68 -2.15 -19.78 -11.15
N LEU A 69 -3.03 -19.61 -10.16
CA LEU A 69 -2.71 -19.94 -8.77
C LEU A 69 -2.50 -21.45 -8.59
N ALA A 70 -3.36 -22.29 -9.17
CA ALA A 70 -3.27 -23.74 -9.09
C ALA A 70 -1.96 -24.28 -9.70
N VAL A 71 -1.55 -23.78 -10.87
CA VAL A 71 -0.27 -24.14 -11.49
C VAL A 71 0.90 -23.72 -10.61
N SER A 72 0.80 -22.57 -9.94
CA SER A 72 1.84 -22.03 -9.08
C SER A 72 2.00 -22.78 -7.74
N VAL A 73 1.04 -23.62 -7.36
CA VAL A 73 1.15 -24.52 -6.20
C VAL A 73 2.33 -25.48 -6.37
N VAL A 74 2.58 -25.99 -7.58
CA VAL A 74 3.65 -26.97 -7.84
C VAL A 74 5.04 -26.41 -7.50
N PRO A 75 5.50 -25.28 -8.08
CA PRO A 75 6.80 -24.71 -7.71
C PRO A 75 6.83 -24.24 -6.25
N SER A 76 5.71 -23.74 -5.70
CA SER A 76 5.64 -23.32 -4.30
C SER A 76 5.86 -24.50 -3.33
N ILE A 77 5.19 -25.64 -3.56
CA ILE A 77 5.40 -26.88 -2.79
C ILE A 77 6.83 -27.40 -2.97
N TYR A 78 7.35 -27.39 -4.20
CA TYR A 78 8.73 -27.82 -4.46
C TYR A 78 9.74 -27.03 -3.62
N LEU A 79 9.63 -25.70 -3.59
CA LEU A 79 10.48 -24.84 -2.77
C LEU A 79 10.26 -25.06 -1.27
N LEU A 80 9.00 -25.21 -0.85
CA LEU A 80 8.66 -25.49 0.55
C LEU A 80 9.29 -26.79 1.05
N VAL A 81 9.18 -27.88 0.28
CA VAL A 81 9.75 -29.19 0.65
C VAL A 81 11.27 -29.14 0.65
N ARG A 82 11.88 -28.48 -0.34
CA ARG A 82 13.34 -28.34 -0.45
C ARG A 82 13.93 -27.56 0.72
N ASN A 83 13.21 -26.58 1.25
CA ASN A 83 13.66 -25.74 2.36
C ASN A 83 12.88 -25.98 3.67
N PHE A 84 12.22 -27.12 3.82
CA PHE A 84 11.30 -27.37 4.92
C PHE A 84 11.95 -27.22 6.30
N GLY A 85 13.15 -27.79 6.48
CA GLY A 85 13.91 -27.68 7.73
C GLY A 85 14.22 -26.22 8.08
N GLU A 86 14.82 -25.49 7.13
CA GLU A 86 15.15 -24.06 7.31
C GLU A 86 13.91 -23.20 7.62
N ILE A 87 12.78 -23.48 6.95
CA ILE A 87 11.53 -22.75 7.18
C ILE A 87 10.99 -23.03 8.59
N VAL A 88 10.99 -24.30 9.03
CA VAL A 88 10.53 -24.68 10.37
C VAL A 88 11.40 -24.04 11.45
N ASP A 89 12.73 -24.08 11.28
CA ASP A 89 13.66 -23.46 12.23
C ASP A 89 13.51 -21.94 12.25
N PHE A 90 13.40 -21.31 11.08
CA PHE A 90 13.10 -19.88 10.98
C PHE A 90 11.81 -19.50 11.71
N VAL A 91 10.72 -20.23 11.49
CA VAL A 91 9.43 -19.97 12.14
C VAL A 91 9.56 -20.12 13.66
N ARG A 92 10.25 -21.16 14.15
CA ARG A 92 10.46 -21.37 15.59
C ARG A 92 11.28 -20.24 16.22
N GLU A 93 12.32 -19.78 15.54
CA GLU A 93 13.22 -18.74 16.06
C GLU A 93 12.61 -17.33 15.96
N ASN A 94 11.77 -17.09 14.95
CA ASN A 94 11.26 -15.75 14.62
C ASN A 94 9.75 -15.60 14.80
N TRP A 95 9.06 -16.55 15.44
CA TRP A 95 7.59 -16.56 15.55
C TRP A 95 7.01 -15.23 16.05
N THR A 96 7.67 -14.57 17.01
CA THR A 96 7.22 -13.26 17.53
C THR A 96 7.22 -12.19 16.44
N VAL A 97 8.22 -12.20 15.56
CA VAL A 97 8.30 -11.26 14.43
C VAL A 97 7.17 -11.51 13.44
N LEU A 98 6.88 -12.78 13.14
CA LEU A 98 5.80 -13.17 12.25
C LEU A 98 4.43 -12.74 12.79
N VAL A 99 4.19 -12.98 14.09
CA VAL A 99 2.97 -12.58 14.77
C VAL A 99 2.82 -11.06 14.81
N VAL A 100 3.89 -10.31 15.11
CA VAL A 100 3.83 -8.83 15.13
C VAL A 100 3.58 -8.27 13.73
N ALA A 101 4.26 -8.79 12.70
CA ALA A 101 4.02 -8.40 11.32
C ALA A 101 2.56 -8.64 10.90
N GLU A 102 2.01 -9.80 11.24
CA GLU A 102 0.63 -10.15 10.91
C GLU A 102 -0.38 -9.33 11.73
N ALA A 103 -0.09 -9.09 13.01
CA ALA A 103 -0.92 -8.23 13.85
C ALA A 103 -0.96 -6.78 13.34
N LEU A 104 0.16 -6.26 12.83
CA LEU A 104 0.19 -4.95 12.18
C LEU A 104 -0.61 -4.94 10.88
N PHE A 105 -0.45 -5.97 10.02
CA PHE A 105 -1.25 -6.11 8.81
C PHE A 105 -2.75 -6.11 9.11
N ILE A 106 -3.19 -6.99 10.02
CA ILE A 106 -4.59 -7.11 10.44
C ILE A 106 -5.07 -5.82 11.11
N GLY A 107 -4.28 -5.27 12.04
CA GLY A 107 -4.64 -4.07 12.79
C GLY A 107 -4.89 -2.87 11.88
N PHE A 108 -3.95 -2.57 10.97
CA PHE A 108 -4.13 -1.49 10.00
C PHE A 108 -5.28 -1.77 9.02
N SER A 109 -5.45 -3.02 8.57
CA SER A 109 -6.57 -3.39 7.70
C SER A 109 -7.91 -3.14 8.40
N LEU A 110 -8.06 -3.55 9.66
CA LEU A 110 -9.31 -3.36 10.43
C LEU A 110 -9.58 -1.89 10.76
N VAL A 111 -8.56 -1.13 11.18
CA VAL A 111 -8.69 0.30 11.45
C VAL A 111 -9.15 1.03 10.19
N TRP A 112 -8.52 0.76 9.05
CA TRP A 112 -8.89 1.45 7.81
C TRP A 112 -10.22 0.98 7.24
N LEU A 113 -10.54 -0.31 7.38
CA LEU A 113 -11.86 -0.82 7.02
C LEU A 113 -12.96 -0.15 7.85
N ALA A 114 -12.74 0.08 9.14
CA ALA A 114 -13.67 0.81 9.98
C ALA A 114 -13.88 2.25 9.47
N ILE A 115 -12.80 2.98 9.19
CA ILE A 115 -12.86 4.36 8.65
C ILE A 115 -13.64 4.40 7.33
N VAL A 116 -13.28 3.53 6.38
CA VAL A 116 -13.90 3.48 5.06
C VAL A 116 -15.37 3.06 5.14
N SER A 117 -15.75 2.23 6.13
CA SER A 117 -17.13 1.78 6.29
C SER A 117 -18.10 2.88 6.73
N GLU A 118 -17.61 3.97 7.34
CA GLU A 118 -18.43 5.12 7.72
C GLU A 118 -18.82 5.98 6.50
N VAL A 119 -17.95 6.08 5.50
CA VAL A 119 -18.18 6.87 4.27
C VAL A 119 -17.76 6.08 3.02
N PRO A 120 -18.45 4.98 2.68
CA PRO A 120 -18.05 4.08 1.58
C PRO A 120 -18.39 4.61 0.18
N ALA A 121 -18.97 5.82 0.09
CA ALA A 121 -19.40 6.42 -1.16
C ALA A 121 -18.20 6.83 -2.03
N ILE A 122 -18.19 6.34 -3.27
CA ILE A 122 -17.14 6.56 -4.28
C ILE A 122 -17.60 7.70 -5.21
N ASN A 123 -17.66 8.93 -4.71
CA ASN A 123 -18.38 10.03 -5.40
C ASN A 123 -17.70 11.40 -5.38
N HIS A 124 -16.45 11.50 -4.91
CA HIS A 124 -15.73 12.77 -4.80
C HIS A 124 -14.29 12.62 -5.26
N THR A 125 -13.68 13.76 -5.58
CA THR A 125 -12.29 13.87 -6.07
C THR A 125 -12.01 12.87 -7.19
N GLU A 126 -10.95 12.08 -7.06
CA GLU A 126 -10.48 11.15 -8.09
C GLU A 126 -11.09 9.75 -7.92
N LYS A 127 -11.87 9.50 -6.87
CA LYS A 127 -12.51 8.20 -6.63
C LYS A 127 -13.34 7.70 -7.82
N PRO A 128 -14.19 8.51 -8.47
CA PRO A 128 -14.95 8.06 -9.64
C PRO A 128 -14.03 7.66 -10.80
N MET A 129 -12.90 8.34 -10.98
CA MET A 129 -11.93 8.01 -12.03
C MET A 129 -11.26 6.67 -11.74
N ASP A 130 -10.72 6.49 -10.52
CA ASP A 130 -10.07 5.24 -10.11
C ASP A 130 -11.02 4.05 -10.16
N PHE A 131 -12.26 4.25 -9.71
CA PHE A 131 -13.29 3.22 -9.76
C PHE A 131 -13.70 2.91 -11.20
N GLY A 132 -13.75 3.91 -12.07
CA GLY A 132 -13.94 3.74 -13.51
C GLY A 132 -12.85 2.84 -14.11
N PHE A 133 -11.57 3.12 -13.83
CA PHE A 133 -10.45 2.30 -14.31
C PHE A 133 -10.49 0.87 -13.76
N MET A 134 -10.80 0.70 -12.47
CA MET A 134 -10.98 -0.63 -11.89
C MET A 134 -12.12 -1.40 -12.56
N ASN A 135 -13.28 -0.77 -12.83
CA ASN A 135 -14.39 -1.43 -13.52
C ASN A 135 -14.07 -1.73 -14.98
N ALA A 136 -13.32 -0.86 -15.68
CA ALA A 136 -12.85 -1.15 -17.04
C ALA A 136 -12.01 -2.43 -17.07
N VAL A 137 -11.12 -2.63 -16.10
CA VAL A 137 -10.37 -3.90 -15.94
C VAL A 137 -11.30 -5.08 -15.64
N LEU A 138 -12.26 -4.93 -14.73
CA LEU A 138 -13.19 -6.02 -14.38
C LEU A 138 -14.08 -6.46 -15.55
N GLN A 139 -14.41 -5.56 -16.47
CA GLN A 139 -15.26 -5.84 -17.63
C GLN A 139 -14.47 -6.36 -18.84
N ALA A 140 -13.19 -6.01 -18.93
CA ALA A 140 -12.34 -6.40 -20.06
C ALA A 140 -11.94 -7.87 -19.98
N ARG A 141 -12.11 -8.61 -21.09
CA ARG A 141 -11.59 -9.97 -21.25
C ARG A 141 -10.13 -10.01 -21.71
N PHE A 142 -9.67 -9.02 -22.45
CA PHE A 142 -8.31 -8.90 -22.98
C PHE A 142 -7.85 -7.45 -22.86
N PHE A 143 -6.55 -7.21 -23.01
CA PHE A 143 -5.93 -5.90 -22.80
C PHE A 143 -5.28 -5.40 -24.09
N PRO A 144 -5.15 -4.07 -24.30
CA PRO A 144 -5.42 -2.96 -23.37
C PRO A 144 -6.92 -2.75 -23.08
N VAL A 145 -7.22 -2.13 -21.94
CA VAL A 145 -8.59 -1.78 -21.52
C VAL A 145 -9.07 -0.49 -22.19
N GLU A 146 -10.36 -0.44 -22.54
CA GLU A 146 -11.02 0.77 -23.04
C GLU A 146 -11.09 1.84 -21.93
N ASP A 147 -10.89 3.10 -22.30
CA ASP A 147 -10.98 4.24 -21.41
C ASP A 147 -12.46 4.55 -21.12
N PRO A 148 -12.91 4.48 -19.84
CA PRO A 148 -14.30 4.77 -19.49
C PRO A 148 -14.70 6.23 -19.73
N TRP A 149 -13.74 7.13 -19.92
CA TRP A 149 -13.94 8.56 -20.15
C TRP A 149 -13.70 8.99 -21.60
N LEU A 150 -13.18 8.09 -22.44
CA LEU A 150 -12.91 8.38 -23.85
C LEU A 150 -13.20 7.14 -24.71
N SER A 151 -14.47 6.97 -25.08
CA SER A 151 -14.93 5.81 -25.85
C SER A 151 -14.11 5.58 -27.13
N GLY A 152 -13.85 4.30 -27.42
CA GLY A 152 -13.06 3.87 -28.56
C GLY A 152 -11.55 4.05 -28.42
N ASN A 153 -11.06 4.56 -27.27
CA ASN A 153 -9.65 4.70 -26.98
C ASN A 153 -9.25 3.83 -25.78
N ASN A 154 -7.96 3.53 -25.68
CA ASN A 154 -7.41 2.81 -24.53
C ASN A 154 -7.03 3.78 -23.41
N ILE A 155 -7.03 3.31 -22.16
CA ILE A 155 -6.52 4.09 -21.02
C ILE A 155 -5.07 4.51 -21.29
N SER A 156 -4.83 5.82 -21.36
CA SER A 156 -3.49 6.42 -21.50
C SER A 156 -2.97 6.91 -20.14
N TYR A 157 -3.01 6.02 -19.14
CA TYR A 157 -2.67 6.32 -17.74
C TYR A 157 -2.06 5.10 -17.05
N TYR A 158 -1.41 5.32 -15.90
CA TYR A 158 -0.76 4.26 -15.13
C TYR A 158 -1.80 3.47 -14.28
N TYR A 159 -2.51 2.51 -14.89
CA TYR A 159 -3.65 1.81 -14.25
C TYR A 159 -3.30 0.49 -13.55
N PHE A 160 -2.03 0.08 -13.50
CA PHE A 160 -1.67 -1.26 -12.97
C PHE A 160 -1.99 -1.44 -11.48
N GLY A 161 -1.99 -0.34 -10.70
CA GLY A 161 -2.50 -0.34 -9.33
C GLY A 161 -3.97 -0.76 -9.26
N HIS A 162 -4.82 -0.12 -10.07
CA HIS A 162 -6.24 -0.48 -10.22
C HIS A 162 -6.42 -1.91 -10.72
N PHE A 163 -5.54 -2.36 -11.63
CA PHE A 163 -5.54 -3.74 -12.12
C PHE A 163 -5.33 -4.75 -10.99
N MET A 164 -4.37 -4.53 -10.09
CA MET A 164 -4.11 -5.46 -8.99
C MET A 164 -5.29 -5.52 -8.00
N ILE A 165 -5.99 -4.41 -7.79
CA ILE A 165 -7.21 -4.38 -6.96
C ILE A 165 -8.38 -5.09 -7.68
N ALA A 166 -8.52 -4.91 -9.00
CA ALA A 166 -9.48 -5.65 -9.82
C ALA A 166 -9.19 -7.16 -9.82
N PHE A 167 -7.92 -7.56 -9.88
CA PHE A 167 -7.48 -8.95 -9.77
C PHE A 167 -7.94 -9.57 -8.43
N LEU A 168 -7.70 -8.89 -7.31
CA LEU A 168 -8.15 -9.35 -5.99
C LEU A 168 -9.67 -9.38 -5.87
N THR A 169 -10.36 -8.43 -6.49
CA THR A 169 -11.82 -8.37 -6.54
C THR A 169 -12.40 -9.59 -7.26
N GLN A 170 -11.84 -9.96 -8.42
CA GLN A 170 -12.24 -11.19 -9.14
C GLN A 170 -11.89 -12.46 -8.34
N LEU A 171 -10.70 -12.52 -7.73
CA LEU A 171 -10.26 -13.67 -6.95
C LEU A 171 -11.18 -13.92 -5.74
N SER A 172 -11.55 -12.86 -5.03
CA SER A 172 -12.43 -12.93 -3.86
C SER A 172 -13.92 -13.04 -4.20
N GLY A 173 -14.31 -12.74 -5.45
CA GLY A 173 -15.69 -12.81 -5.92
C GLY A 173 -16.61 -11.73 -5.33
N VAL A 174 -16.05 -10.66 -4.77
CA VAL A 174 -16.82 -9.53 -4.22
C VAL A 174 -17.25 -8.57 -5.32
N THR A 175 -18.29 -7.76 -5.07
CA THR A 175 -18.72 -6.72 -6.01
C THR A 175 -17.68 -5.61 -6.13
N SER A 176 -17.65 -4.90 -7.26
CA SER A 176 -16.59 -3.92 -7.54
C SER A 176 -16.52 -2.80 -6.51
N ASN A 177 -17.67 -2.28 -6.04
CA ASN A 177 -17.72 -1.24 -5.02
C ASN A 177 -17.17 -1.71 -3.66
N VAL A 178 -17.37 -2.98 -3.30
CA VAL A 178 -16.79 -3.57 -2.10
C VAL A 178 -15.30 -3.77 -2.31
N GLY A 179 -14.88 -4.33 -3.45
CA GLY A 179 -13.47 -4.52 -3.80
C GLY A 179 -12.66 -3.22 -3.79
N TYR A 180 -13.24 -2.11 -4.25
CA TYR A 180 -12.61 -0.78 -4.20
C TYR A 180 -12.34 -0.35 -2.74
N ASN A 181 -13.37 -0.37 -1.90
CA ASN A 181 -13.26 0.00 -0.48
C ASN A 181 -12.33 -0.96 0.30
N MET A 182 -12.34 -2.25 -0.02
CA MET A 182 -11.39 -3.21 0.54
C MET A 182 -9.96 -2.92 0.08
N GLY A 183 -9.77 -2.50 -1.17
CA GLY A 183 -8.50 -2.00 -1.68
C GLY A 183 -7.97 -0.83 -0.88
N VAL A 184 -8.82 0.16 -0.59
CA VAL A 184 -8.46 1.33 0.24
C VAL A 184 -7.99 0.88 1.63
N SER A 185 -8.57 -0.18 2.19
CA SER A 185 -8.12 -0.75 3.47
C SER A 185 -6.87 -1.64 3.37
N LEU A 186 -6.65 -2.27 2.21
CA LEU A 186 -5.56 -3.22 1.99
C LEU A 186 -4.22 -2.51 1.84
N VAL A 187 -4.18 -1.40 1.09
CA VAL A 187 -2.93 -0.67 0.82
C VAL A 187 -2.21 -0.25 2.11
N PRO A 188 -2.83 0.45 3.08
CA PRO A 188 -2.14 0.82 4.32
C PRO A 188 -1.73 -0.40 5.14
N ALA A 189 -2.48 -1.51 5.09
CA ALA A 189 -2.11 -2.76 5.74
C ALA A 189 -0.83 -3.38 5.15
N LEU A 190 -0.70 -3.40 3.83
CA LEU A 190 0.49 -3.87 3.14
C LEU A 190 1.70 -2.96 3.40
N VAL A 191 1.49 -1.64 3.40
CA VAL A 191 2.53 -0.66 3.79
C VAL A 191 2.97 -0.89 5.23
N ALA A 192 2.05 -1.11 6.16
CA ALA A 192 2.39 -1.35 7.56
C ALA A 192 3.23 -2.63 7.75
N ALA A 193 2.82 -3.74 7.15
CA ALA A 193 3.59 -4.98 7.22
C ALA A 193 4.98 -4.83 6.57
N GLY A 194 5.05 -4.25 5.37
CA GLY A 194 6.30 -4.06 4.64
C GLY A 194 7.25 -3.08 5.35
N ALA A 195 6.75 -1.95 5.84
CA ALA A 195 7.55 -0.96 6.57
C ALA A 195 8.11 -1.53 7.87
N PHE A 196 7.29 -2.31 8.60
CA PHE A 196 7.75 -3.06 9.75
C PHE A 196 8.91 -3.98 9.38
N GLY A 197 8.75 -4.78 8.34
CA GLY A 197 9.79 -5.70 7.86
C GLY A 197 11.08 -5.01 7.42
N LEU A 198 10.96 -3.93 6.64
CA LEU A 198 12.11 -3.16 6.16
C LEU A 198 12.92 -2.58 7.33
N VAL A 199 12.26 -1.92 8.28
CA VAL A 199 12.95 -1.34 9.45
C VAL A 199 13.47 -2.42 10.38
N TYR A 200 12.71 -3.50 10.61
CA TYR A 200 13.16 -4.67 11.37
C TYR A 200 14.46 -5.25 10.78
N ASN A 201 14.48 -5.46 9.47
CA ASN A 201 15.65 -5.98 8.76
C ASN A 201 16.86 -5.06 8.93
N LEU A 202 16.70 -3.74 8.71
CA LEU A 202 17.78 -2.77 8.88
C LEU A 202 18.36 -2.78 10.30
N VAL A 203 17.50 -2.80 11.32
CA VAL A 203 17.92 -2.81 12.73
C VAL A 203 18.70 -4.09 13.05
N ARG A 204 18.20 -5.24 12.62
CA ARG A 204 18.83 -6.54 12.87
C ARG A 204 20.16 -6.70 12.12
N LEU A 205 20.23 -6.25 10.88
CA LEU A 205 21.46 -6.22 10.09
C LEU A 205 22.51 -5.26 10.66
N SER A 206 22.09 -4.22 11.36
CA SER A 206 22.97 -3.28 12.07
C SER A 206 23.45 -3.79 13.44
N GLY A 207 23.21 -5.07 13.77
CA GLY A 207 23.58 -5.67 15.06
C GLY A 207 22.60 -5.38 16.21
N GLY A 208 21.44 -4.77 15.91
CA GLY A 208 20.40 -4.50 16.91
C GLY A 208 19.77 -5.79 17.46
N THR A 209 19.31 -5.75 18.71
CA THR A 209 18.63 -6.88 19.36
C THR A 209 17.26 -7.15 18.75
N LEU A 210 16.67 -8.34 19.00
CA LEU A 210 15.31 -8.67 18.59
C LEU A 210 14.31 -7.62 19.09
N ARG A 211 14.42 -7.22 20.35
CA ARG A 211 13.55 -6.22 20.96
C ARG A 211 13.66 -4.86 20.27
N ALA A 212 14.88 -4.42 19.95
CA ALA A 212 15.08 -3.18 19.19
C ALA A 212 14.44 -3.28 17.79
N GLY A 213 14.65 -4.40 17.09
CA GLY A 213 14.02 -4.66 15.80
C GLY A 213 12.50 -4.60 15.85
N LEU A 214 11.88 -5.18 16.87
CA LEU A 214 10.42 -5.13 17.06
C LEU A 214 9.92 -3.71 17.35
N ILE A 215 10.58 -2.97 18.23
CA ILE A 215 10.16 -1.61 18.64
C ILE A 215 10.31 -0.62 17.48
N PHE A 216 11.50 -0.54 16.88
CA PHE A 216 11.75 0.39 15.77
C PHE A 216 11.02 -0.07 14.51
N GLY A 217 10.91 -1.37 14.27
CA GLY A 217 10.06 -1.95 13.25
C GLY A 217 8.62 -1.46 13.37
N ALA A 218 8.02 -1.56 14.56
CA ALA A 218 6.64 -1.12 14.78
C ALA A 218 6.45 0.41 14.70
N ALA A 219 7.50 1.19 14.97
CA ALA A 219 7.49 2.64 14.78
C ALA A 219 7.46 3.03 13.28
N GLY A 220 8.06 2.23 12.39
CA GLY A 220 8.12 2.49 10.96
C GLY A 220 6.75 2.76 10.31
N PRO A 221 5.77 1.86 10.43
CA PRO A 221 4.41 2.06 9.93
C PRO A 221 3.74 3.30 10.49
N VAL A 222 3.90 3.59 11.78
CA VAL A 222 3.32 4.79 12.41
C VAL A 222 3.89 6.06 11.78
N LEU A 223 5.21 6.12 11.60
CA LEU A 223 5.86 7.28 11.00
C LEU A 223 5.54 7.43 9.51
N ILE A 224 5.42 6.35 8.76
CA ILE A 224 5.12 6.42 7.32
C ILE A 224 3.64 6.73 7.08
N LEU A 225 2.74 6.08 7.82
CA LEU A 225 1.30 6.12 7.55
C LEU A 225 0.57 7.23 8.30
N LEU A 226 1.03 7.62 9.48
CA LEU A 226 0.30 8.52 10.37
C LEU A 226 1.01 9.86 10.59
N ALA A 227 2.31 9.98 10.30
CA ALA A 227 2.97 11.27 10.36
C ALA A 227 2.49 12.16 9.19
N GLY A 228 2.18 13.41 9.52
CA GLY A 228 1.83 14.45 8.56
C GLY A 228 2.67 15.69 8.76
N ASN A 229 2.28 16.78 8.13
CA ASN A 229 2.97 18.07 8.18
C ASN A 229 2.59 18.96 9.38
N LEU A 230 1.91 18.41 10.38
CA LEU A 230 1.43 19.10 11.59
C LEU A 230 0.38 20.20 11.34
N GLU A 231 -0.13 20.36 10.12
CA GLU A 231 -1.13 21.38 9.80
C GLU A 231 -2.41 21.21 10.64
N GLY A 232 -2.87 19.97 10.85
CA GLY A 232 -4.03 19.71 11.72
C GLY A 232 -3.81 20.12 13.18
N ILE A 233 -2.56 20.19 13.67
CA ILE A 233 -2.26 20.77 14.98
C ILE A 233 -2.44 22.29 14.92
N MET A 234 -2.01 22.91 13.82
CA MET A 234 -2.18 24.35 13.62
C MET A 234 -3.65 24.75 13.53
N GLU A 235 -4.52 23.92 12.95
CA GLU A 235 -5.98 24.12 13.00
C GLU A 235 -6.50 24.17 14.45
N PHE A 236 -6.02 23.28 15.33
CA PHE A 236 -6.38 23.33 16.75
C PHE A 236 -5.86 24.60 17.44
N VAL A 237 -4.61 24.99 17.18
CA VAL A 237 -4.00 26.21 17.74
C VAL A 237 -4.78 27.46 17.28
N ASN A 238 -5.16 27.51 16.00
CA ASN A 238 -5.98 28.56 15.41
C ASN A 238 -7.34 28.67 16.12
N LEU A 239 -8.06 27.55 16.28
CA LEU A 239 -9.36 27.50 16.94
C LEU A 239 -9.34 27.96 18.41
N ARG A 240 -8.20 27.78 19.09
CA ARG A 240 -8.01 28.24 20.48
C ARG A 240 -7.61 29.71 20.56
N GLY A 241 -7.44 30.40 19.43
CA GLY A 241 -6.91 31.75 19.38
C GLY A 241 -5.49 31.83 19.94
N TRP A 242 -4.71 30.75 19.83
CA TRP A 242 -3.32 30.72 20.28
C TRP A 242 -2.41 31.25 19.18
N GLY A 243 -1.30 31.89 19.58
CA GLY A 243 -0.38 32.53 18.64
C GLY A 243 -0.71 34.01 18.40
N THR A 244 0.31 34.80 18.10
CA THR A 244 0.20 36.22 17.78
C THR A 244 -0.02 36.42 16.28
N ASP A 245 -0.48 37.60 15.86
CA ASP A 245 -0.62 37.95 14.43
C ASP A 245 0.66 37.67 13.62
N GLY A 246 1.83 38.04 14.17
CA GLY A 246 3.13 37.78 13.52
C GLY A 246 3.52 36.29 13.45
N PHE A 247 2.95 35.43 14.31
CA PHE A 247 3.16 33.98 14.20
C PHE A 247 2.35 33.43 13.03
N TRP A 248 1.08 33.82 12.90
CA TRP A 248 0.22 33.37 11.80
C TRP A 248 0.69 33.90 10.44
N GLU A 249 1.22 35.12 10.42
CA GLU A 249 1.90 35.67 9.24
C GLU A 249 3.14 34.85 8.86
N TRP A 250 3.95 34.44 9.84
CA TRP A 250 5.11 33.57 9.61
C TRP A 250 4.73 32.16 9.14
N VAL A 251 3.66 31.57 9.71
CA VAL A 251 3.14 30.26 9.28
C VAL A 251 2.71 30.31 7.83
N GLY A 252 2.09 31.40 7.37
CA GLY A 252 1.85 31.67 5.96
C GLY A 252 0.89 30.69 5.26
N ILE A 253 0.14 29.87 6.01
CA ILE A 253 -0.83 28.93 5.46
C ILE A 253 -2.13 29.67 5.17
N LYS A 254 -2.59 29.61 3.91
CA LYS A 254 -3.79 30.35 3.48
C LYS A 254 -5.03 29.99 4.29
N GLY A 255 -5.72 31.02 4.74
CA GLY A 255 -6.94 30.92 5.54
C GLY A 255 -6.72 30.50 7.00
N LEU A 256 -5.47 30.38 7.45
CA LEU A 256 -5.13 30.02 8.83
C LEU A 256 -4.55 31.26 9.52
N THR A 257 -5.44 32.17 9.93
CA THR A 257 -5.09 33.56 10.29
C THR A 257 -5.10 33.87 11.78
N GLY A 258 -5.42 32.90 12.65
CA GLY A 258 -5.59 33.14 14.09
C GLY A 258 -6.94 33.76 14.47
N ALA A 259 -7.79 34.06 13.49
CA ALA A 259 -9.06 34.77 13.70
C ALA A 259 -10.27 33.84 13.82
N GLU A 260 -10.11 32.54 13.58
CA GLU A 260 -11.21 31.57 13.66
C GLU A 260 -11.37 31.09 15.10
N SER A 261 -12.49 31.42 15.73
CA SER A 261 -12.87 30.90 17.05
C SER A 261 -14.01 29.89 16.92
N GLY A 262 -13.78 28.65 17.34
CA GLY A 262 -14.80 27.59 17.38
C GLY A 262 -15.07 27.09 18.79
N SER A 263 -16.26 26.55 19.04
CA SER A 263 -16.62 25.98 20.35
C SER A 263 -16.17 24.53 20.54
N GLY A 264 -15.77 23.86 19.45
CA GLY A 264 -15.41 22.44 19.39
C GLY A 264 -13.92 22.13 19.52
N ALA A 265 -13.58 20.85 19.32
CA ALA A 265 -12.20 20.36 19.26
C ALA A 265 -11.61 20.35 17.84
N PHE A 266 -12.45 20.44 16.81
CA PHE A 266 -12.09 20.43 15.39
C PHE A 266 -12.82 21.55 14.65
N PRO A 267 -12.35 21.99 13.47
CA PRO A 267 -13.05 22.99 12.67
C PRO A 267 -14.42 22.49 12.20
N ASP A 268 -15.42 23.38 12.22
CA ASP A 268 -16.79 23.06 11.79
C ASP A 268 -16.93 23.02 10.25
N SER A 269 -15.95 23.57 9.52
CA SER A 269 -15.96 23.58 8.06
C SER A 269 -15.74 22.18 7.49
N VAL A 270 -16.58 21.77 6.54
CA VAL A 270 -16.39 20.52 5.82
C VAL A 270 -15.04 20.56 5.07
N TRP A 271 -14.31 19.45 5.04
CA TRP A 271 -13.00 19.34 4.36
C TRP A 271 -11.90 20.27 4.91
N TRP A 272 -11.98 20.71 6.17
CA TRP A 272 -10.93 21.54 6.79
C TRP A 272 -9.53 20.92 6.64
N TRP A 273 -9.43 19.61 6.83
CA TRP A 273 -8.18 18.83 6.71
C TRP A 273 -7.60 18.83 5.29
N PHE A 274 -8.37 19.24 4.28
CA PHE A 274 -7.88 19.33 2.90
C PHE A 274 -6.82 20.42 2.72
N ARG A 275 -6.80 21.41 3.62
CA ARG A 275 -5.77 22.46 3.68
C ARG A 275 -4.39 21.88 3.95
N SER A 276 -4.29 20.72 4.61
CA SER A 276 -3.02 20.05 4.88
C SER A 276 -2.22 19.71 3.63
N THR A 277 -2.82 19.73 2.43
CA THR A 277 -2.07 19.52 1.18
C THR A 277 -1.50 20.80 0.57
N ARG A 278 -1.84 21.98 1.11
CA ARG A 278 -1.54 23.29 0.53
C ARG A 278 -0.81 24.19 1.53
N VAL A 279 0.19 23.62 2.19
CA VAL A 279 1.01 24.32 3.19
C VAL A 279 2.25 25.00 2.61
N ILE A 280 2.56 24.74 1.34
CA ILE A 280 3.67 25.35 0.61
C ILE A 280 3.08 26.23 -0.50
N ASP A 281 3.46 27.51 -0.49
CA ASP A 281 2.99 28.51 -1.45
C ASP A 281 4.17 28.98 -2.31
N THR A 282 3.94 29.10 -3.62
CA THR A 282 4.90 29.69 -4.55
C THR A 282 4.63 31.18 -4.67
N LEU A 283 5.55 32.00 -4.16
CA LEU A 283 5.40 33.45 -4.15
C LEU A 283 6.25 34.13 -5.24
N ALA A 284 5.69 35.12 -5.92
CA ALA A 284 6.45 36.12 -6.69
C ALA A 284 6.19 37.51 -6.10
N GLY A 285 7.20 38.06 -5.41
CA GLY A 285 7.00 39.24 -4.56
C GLY A 285 6.09 38.89 -3.38
N SER A 286 5.05 39.69 -3.15
CA SER A 286 4.01 39.44 -2.13
C SER A 286 2.75 38.78 -2.69
N GLN A 287 2.81 38.24 -3.92
CA GLN A 287 1.69 37.59 -4.58
C GLN A 287 1.87 36.07 -4.60
N SER A 288 0.87 35.35 -4.10
CA SER A 288 0.75 33.90 -4.26
C SER A 288 0.42 33.56 -5.72
N LEU A 289 1.23 32.66 -6.29
CA LEU A 289 1.09 32.18 -7.67
C LEU A 289 0.47 30.79 -7.73
N ASP A 290 0.89 29.87 -6.86
CA ASP A 290 0.39 28.50 -6.83
C ASP A 290 0.56 27.84 -5.45
N TYR A 291 -0.48 27.17 -4.99
CA TYR A 291 -0.44 26.28 -3.83
C TYR A 291 -0.23 24.86 -4.33
N THR A 292 1.03 24.44 -4.38
CA THR A 292 1.36 23.10 -4.84
C THR A 292 0.74 22.06 -3.91
N ILE A 293 -0.04 21.14 -4.50
CA ILE A 293 -0.62 20.00 -3.77
C ILE A 293 0.52 19.09 -3.32
N THR A 294 0.63 18.92 -2.01
CA THR A 294 1.62 18.07 -1.35
C THR A 294 0.89 17.04 -0.49
N GLU A 295 0.68 15.86 -1.06
CA GLU A 295 0.05 14.77 -0.33
C GLU A 295 1.07 13.99 0.51
N PHE A 296 0.60 13.49 1.65
CA PHE A 296 1.31 12.55 2.50
C PHE A 296 0.37 11.37 2.81
N PRO A 297 0.90 10.20 3.20
CA PRO A 297 0.11 8.97 3.20
C PRO A 297 -1.20 9.07 4.01
N LEU A 298 -1.17 9.64 5.22
CA LEU A 298 -2.39 9.82 6.03
C LEU A 298 -3.47 10.62 5.29
N PHE A 299 -3.09 11.70 4.59
CA PHE A 299 -4.02 12.49 3.80
C PHE A 299 -4.66 11.63 2.70
N SER A 300 -3.86 10.97 1.86
CA SER A 300 -4.38 10.21 0.72
C SER A 300 -5.24 9.02 1.19
N PHE A 301 -4.91 8.41 2.35
CA PHE A 301 -5.70 7.33 2.90
C PHE A 301 -7.02 7.78 3.55
N ILE A 302 -7.07 8.98 4.14
CA ILE A 302 -8.32 9.60 4.60
C ILE A 302 -9.17 10.01 3.40
N LEU A 303 -8.53 10.60 2.38
CA LEU A 303 -9.18 10.92 1.12
C LEU A 303 -9.78 9.65 0.52
N GLY A 304 -9.06 8.53 0.54
CA GLY A 304 -9.56 7.19 0.30
C GLY A 304 -9.76 6.87 -1.18
N ASP A 305 -9.02 7.54 -2.05
CA ASP A 305 -8.91 7.15 -3.45
C ASP A 305 -7.78 6.13 -3.64
N LEU A 306 -7.85 5.37 -4.73
CA LEU A 306 -6.86 4.34 -5.06
C LEU A 306 -5.89 4.88 -6.09
N HIS A 307 -5.54 6.16 -5.94
CA HIS A 307 -4.68 6.84 -6.89
C HIS A 307 -3.34 6.10 -7.01
N PRO A 308 -2.70 6.09 -8.18
CA PRO A 308 -1.58 5.18 -8.39
C PRO A 308 -0.35 5.43 -7.51
N HIS A 309 -0.11 6.65 -7.04
CA HIS A 309 0.94 6.87 -6.06
C HIS A 309 0.63 6.19 -4.70
N VAL A 310 -0.65 6.06 -4.34
CA VAL A 310 -1.11 5.43 -3.09
C VAL A 310 -0.94 3.92 -3.22
N THR A 311 -1.50 3.35 -4.29
CA THR A 311 -1.42 1.90 -4.54
C THR A 311 0.02 1.42 -4.77
N ASN A 312 0.94 2.30 -5.19
CA ASN A 312 2.36 1.97 -5.38
C ASN A 312 3.14 1.84 -4.05
N LEU A 313 2.67 2.40 -2.93
CA LEU A 313 3.44 2.46 -1.67
C LEU A 313 3.97 1.08 -1.19
N PRO A 314 3.17 -0.01 -1.14
CA PRO A 314 3.67 -1.33 -0.79
C PRO A 314 4.76 -1.85 -1.73
N PHE A 315 4.71 -1.50 -3.01
CA PHE A 315 5.62 -1.99 -4.03
C PHE A 315 6.93 -1.22 -4.05
N VAL A 316 6.91 0.06 -3.67
CA VAL A 316 8.14 0.81 -3.36
C VAL A 316 8.88 0.14 -2.20
N ILE A 317 8.17 -0.24 -1.13
CA ILE A 317 8.78 -0.95 0.00
C ILE A 317 9.32 -2.33 -0.40
N LEU A 318 8.58 -3.08 -1.23
CA LEU A 318 9.06 -4.33 -1.82
C LEU A 318 10.36 -4.10 -2.62
N GLY A 319 10.41 -3.05 -3.45
CA GLY A 319 11.60 -2.67 -4.22
C GLY A 319 12.79 -2.30 -3.33
N LEU A 320 12.55 -1.58 -2.23
CA LEU A 320 13.58 -1.27 -1.23
C LEU A 320 14.08 -2.54 -0.52
N GLY A 321 13.18 -3.46 -0.16
CA GLY A 321 13.55 -4.75 0.42
C GLY A 321 14.39 -5.62 -0.54
N LEU A 322 14.02 -5.65 -1.82
CA LEU A 322 14.82 -6.32 -2.85
C LEU A 322 16.19 -5.67 -3.02
N THR A 323 16.23 -4.34 -3.06
CA THR A 323 17.49 -3.57 -3.15
C THR A 323 18.38 -3.86 -1.95
N LEU A 324 17.84 -3.88 -0.73
CA LEU A 324 18.58 -4.23 0.48
C LEU A 324 19.12 -5.66 0.41
N ASN A 325 18.30 -6.63 -0.03
CA ASN A 325 18.73 -8.02 -0.20
C ASN A 325 19.86 -8.16 -1.23
N LEU A 326 19.79 -7.43 -2.34
CA LEU A 326 20.85 -7.41 -3.36
C LEU A 326 22.11 -6.71 -2.86
N PHE A 327 21.98 -5.62 -2.10
CA PHE A 327 23.09 -4.89 -1.51
C PHE A 327 23.92 -5.76 -0.55
N LEU A 328 23.27 -6.70 0.16
CA LEU A 328 23.93 -7.67 1.05
C LEU A 328 24.60 -8.83 0.29
N SER A 329 24.53 -8.87 -1.05
CA SER A 329 25.18 -9.91 -1.84
C SER A 329 26.68 -9.63 -1.97
N GLU A 330 27.50 -10.54 -1.45
CA GLU A 330 28.96 -10.52 -1.66
C GLU A 330 29.37 -10.88 -3.09
N LYS A 331 28.45 -11.49 -3.86
CA LYS A 331 28.69 -11.87 -5.26
C LYS A 331 28.42 -10.69 -6.18
N ARG A 332 29.31 -10.48 -7.16
CA ARG A 332 29.07 -9.56 -8.28
C ARG A 332 27.78 -9.95 -9.00
N MET A 333 26.92 -8.96 -9.25
CA MET A 333 25.71 -9.18 -10.03
C MET A 333 26.10 -9.60 -11.47
N GLY A 334 25.67 -10.79 -11.88
CA GLY A 334 26.00 -11.44 -13.15
C GLY A 334 25.30 -12.80 -13.27
N LEU A 335 25.54 -13.56 -14.34
CA LEU A 335 24.92 -14.89 -14.53
C LEU A 335 25.27 -15.87 -13.40
N ASP A 336 26.46 -15.73 -12.81
CA ASP A 336 26.92 -16.54 -11.67
C ASP A 336 26.06 -16.33 -10.41
N TRP A 337 25.41 -15.17 -10.28
CA TRP A 337 24.49 -14.90 -9.18
C TRP A 337 23.25 -15.81 -9.21
N LEU A 338 22.83 -16.30 -10.39
CA LEU A 338 21.70 -17.21 -10.54
C LEU A 338 22.06 -18.68 -10.26
N GLN A 339 23.33 -19.06 -10.31
CA GLN A 339 23.76 -20.45 -10.17
C GLN A 339 23.86 -20.90 -8.70
N ASP A 340 24.15 -19.96 -7.82
CA ASP A 340 24.43 -20.25 -6.40
C ASP A 340 23.34 -19.78 -5.44
N ASN A 341 22.22 -19.26 -5.96
CA ASN A 341 21.04 -18.92 -5.18
C ASN A 341 19.89 -19.87 -5.52
#